data_AF-A0A1S2K6X8-F1
#
_entry.id   AF-A0A1S2K6X8-F1
#
_cell.length_a   1.000
_cell.length_b   1.000
_cell.length_c   1.000
_cell.angle_alpha   90.00
_cell.angle_beta   90.00
_cell.angle_gamma   90.00
#
_symmetry.space_group_name_H-M   'P 1'
#
loop_
_entity.id
_entity.type
_entity.pdbx_description
1 polymer ?
#
loop_
_entity_poly.entity_id
_entity_poly.type
_entity_poly.pdbx_seq_one_letter_code
_entity_poly.pdbx_strand_id
1 'polypeptide(L)' 'MAWNQGKTGKPTPAAPRPVGRECPVPGCGAPAAEPRPARGMVRVWLAGSREPARWYCPGGCAAYGQALAEIRALGGAA' A
#
# COMPACT_ATOMS: atom_id res chain seq x y z
N MET A 1 -8.71 7.17 -27.83
CA MET A 1 -8.71 5.71 -27.57
C MET A 1 -10.06 5.31 -26.99
N ALA A 2 -10.73 4.30 -27.56
CA ALA A 2 -11.90 3.69 -26.94
C ALA A 2 -11.44 2.57 -26.01
N TRP A 3 -11.54 2.78 -24.69
CA TRP A 3 -11.31 1.73 -23.70
C TRP A 3 -12.24 0.55 -23.99
N ASN A 4 -11.70 -0.67 -23.92
CA ASN A 4 -12.34 -1.98 -24.14
C ASN A 4 -13.21 -2.19 -25.41
N GLN A 5 -13.25 -1.23 -26.36
CA GLN A 5 -14.05 -1.30 -27.59
C GLN A 5 -15.54 -1.62 -27.36
N GLY A 6 -16.12 -1.18 -26.24
CA GLY A 6 -17.53 -1.44 -25.92
C GLY A 6 -17.83 -2.89 -25.54
N LYS A 7 -16.80 -3.71 -25.28
CA LYS A 7 -16.98 -5.09 -24.82
C LYS A 7 -17.46 -5.10 -23.37
N THR A 8 -18.60 -5.74 -23.14
CA THR A 8 -19.14 -6.04 -21.81
C THR A 8 -19.08 -7.54 -21.55
N GLY A 9 -18.87 -7.95 -20.30
CA GLY A 9 -18.84 -9.36 -19.93
C GLY A 9 -18.79 -9.54 -18.42
N LYS A 10 -19.02 -10.76 -17.95
CA LYS A 10 -18.91 -11.07 -16.52
C LYS A 10 -17.44 -10.93 -16.10
N PRO A 11 -17.11 -10.05 -15.14
CA PRO A 11 -15.73 -9.89 -14.70
C PRO A 11 -15.24 -11.17 -14.03
N THR A 12 -13.99 -11.56 -14.30
CA THR A 12 -13.32 -12.57 -13.51
C THR A 12 -13.10 -12.02 -12.11
N PRO A 13 -13.50 -12.74 -11.05
CA PRO A 13 -13.20 -12.33 -9.69
C PRO A 13 -11.70 -12.14 -9.50
N ALA A 14 -11.30 -11.03 -8.90
CA ALA A 14 -9.90 -10.81 -8.59
C ALA A 14 -9.45 -11.82 -7.52
N ALA A 15 -8.29 -12.43 -7.73
CA ALA A 15 -7.65 -13.22 -6.67
C ALA A 15 -7.23 -12.28 -5.53
N PRO A 16 -7.47 -12.63 -4.26
CA PRO A 16 -6.99 -11.85 -3.13
C PRO A 16 -5.46 -11.81 -3.18
N ARG A 17 -4.90 -10.61 -3.08
CA ARG A 17 -3.45 -10.42 -2.93
C ARG A 17 -3.16 -9.88 -1.53
N PRO A 18 -2.41 -10.61 -0.70
CA PRO A 18 -2.06 -10.12 0.62
C PRO A 18 -1.21 -8.86 0.50
N VAL A 19 -1.60 -7.81 1.20
CA VAL A 19 -0.91 -6.51 1.21
C VAL A 19 -0.62 -6.08 2.64
N GLY A 20 0.37 -5.19 2.79
CA GLY A 20 0.80 -4.72 4.10
C GLY A 20 1.25 -5.86 5.01
N ARG A 21 0.69 -5.95 6.22
CA ARG A 21 1.10 -6.92 7.25
C ARG A 21 0.87 -8.40 6.88
N GLU A 22 -0.02 -8.66 5.94
CA GLU A 22 -0.32 -10.01 5.45
C GLU A 22 0.62 -10.43 4.32
N CYS A 23 1.41 -9.48 3.78
CA CYS A 23 2.37 -9.76 2.73
C CYS A 23 3.43 -10.74 3.24
N PRO A 24 3.69 -11.86 2.52
CA PRO A 24 4.66 -12.86 2.96
C PRO A 24 6.12 -12.39 2.86
N VAL A 25 6.38 -11.21 2.28
CA VAL A 25 7.73 -10.66 2.15
C VAL A 25 8.23 -10.21 3.52
N PRO A 26 9.36 -10.75 4.03
CA PRO A 26 9.89 -10.39 5.34
C PRO A 26 10.11 -8.88 5.50
N GLY A 27 9.58 -8.30 6.57
CA GLY A 27 9.69 -6.87 6.86
C GLY A 27 8.68 -5.96 6.15
N CYS A 28 7.80 -6.50 5.29
CA CYS A 28 6.74 -5.72 4.66
C CYS A 28 5.68 -5.34 5.69
N GLY A 29 5.29 -4.06 5.72
CA GLY A 29 4.40 -3.50 6.73
C GLY A 29 5.05 -3.25 8.10
N ALA A 30 6.34 -3.54 8.27
CA ALA A 30 7.05 -3.31 9.53
C ALA A 30 7.16 -1.80 9.82
N PRO A 31 7.15 -1.38 11.10
CA PRO A 31 7.41 0.01 11.47
C PRO A 31 8.77 0.49 10.93
N ALA A 32 8.81 1.71 10.39
CA ALA A 32 10.06 2.32 9.93
C ALA A 32 10.87 2.99 11.07
N ALA A 33 10.67 2.52 12.31
CA ALA A 33 11.55 2.79 13.44
C ALA A 33 12.81 1.89 13.38
N GLU A 34 12.68 0.72 12.76
CA GLU A 34 13.80 -0.19 12.51
C GLU A 34 14.60 0.26 11.27
N PRO A 35 15.92 -0.01 11.24
CA PRO A 35 16.72 0.09 10.04
C PRO A 35 16.06 -0.65 8.87
N ARG A 36 16.30 -0.19 7.63
CA ARG A 36 15.65 -0.75 6.45
C ARG A 36 15.80 -2.29 6.41
N PRO A 37 14.70 -3.07 6.55
CA PRO A 37 14.79 -4.49 6.86
C PRO A 37 15.27 -5.34 5.67
N ALA A 38 15.10 -4.86 4.44
CA ALA A 38 15.60 -5.54 3.25
C ALA A 38 16.00 -4.57 2.12
N ARG A 39 16.84 -5.02 1.18
CA ARG A 39 17.23 -4.24 0.00
C ARG A 39 16.01 -4.00 -0.90
N GLY A 40 15.82 -2.76 -1.35
CA GLY A 40 14.73 -2.37 -2.25
C GLY A 40 13.41 -2.02 -1.55
N MET A 41 13.31 -2.15 -0.23
CA MET A 41 12.10 -1.71 0.48
C MET A 41 11.99 -0.18 0.52
N VAL A 42 10.74 0.27 0.45
CA VAL A 42 10.35 1.68 0.39
C VAL A 42 9.76 2.09 1.72
N ARG A 43 10.25 3.20 2.27
CA ARG A 43 9.64 3.83 3.44
C ARG A 43 8.45 4.64 2.96
N VAL A 44 7.26 4.32 3.46
CA VAL A 44 6.07 5.11 3.23
C VAL A 44 5.78 5.90 4.50
N TRP A 45 5.60 7.21 4.32
CA TRP A 45 5.24 8.16 5.36
C TRP A 45 4.58 9.36 4.72
N LEU A 46 3.59 9.95 5.41
CA LEU A 46 2.92 11.16 4.99
C LEU A 46 2.85 12.14 6.17
N ALA A 47 3.31 13.36 5.96
CA ALA A 47 3.23 14.42 6.96
C ALA A 47 1.77 14.67 7.37
N GLY A 48 1.53 14.83 8.68
CA GLY A 48 0.18 15.02 9.21
C GLY A 48 -0.69 13.75 9.22
N SER A 49 -0.20 12.63 8.70
CA SER A 49 -0.90 11.35 8.83
C SER A 49 -0.75 10.77 10.24
N ARG A 50 -1.83 10.15 10.73
CA ARG A 50 -1.79 9.29 11.91
C ARG A 50 -1.29 7.88 11.62
N GLU A 51 -1.06 7.53 10.34
CA GLU A 51 -0.37 6.28 10.00
C GLU A 51 1.12 6.41 10.37
N PRO A 52 1.66 5.52 11.23
CA PRO A 52 3.09 5.51 11.47
C PRO A 52 3.85 5.19 10.19
N ALA A 53 5.05 5.75 10.04
CA ALA A 53 5.92 5.38 8.93
C ALA A 53 6.20 3.88 8.92
N ARG A 54 6.16 3.24 7.74
CA ARG A 54 6.37 1.79 7.57
C ARG A 54 7.22 1.46 6.35
N TRP A 55 7.86 0.31 6.39
CA TRP A 55 8.57 -0.28 5.26
C TRP A 55 7.65 -1.17 4.44
N TYR A 56 7.70 -1.08 3.11
CA TYR A 56 6.93 -1.94 2.21
C TYR A 56 7.81 -2.48 1.08
N CYS A 57 7.43 -3.66 0.56
CA CYS A 57 7.97 -4.11 -0.72
C CYS A 57 7.45 -3.20 -1.86
N PRO A 58 8.21 -3.08 -2.97
CA PRO A 58 7.80 -2.28 -4.11
C PRO A 58 6.45 -2.69 -4.70
N GLY A 59 5.83 -1.76 -5.45
CA GLY A 59 4.58 -2.01 -6.15
C GLY A 59 3.36 -1.95 -5.22
N GLY A 60 2.53 -3.01 -5.24
CA GLY A 60 1.21 -3.00 -4.60
C GLY A 60 1.21 -2.71 -3.10
N CYS A 61 2.22 -3.16 -2.36
CA CYS A 61 2.30 -2.90 -0.92
C CYS A 61 2.68 -1.45 -0.60
N ALA A 62 3.58 -0.85 -1.39
CA ALA A 62 3.89 0.58 -1.25
C ALA A 62 2.66 1.45 -1.58
N ALA A 63 1.91 1.10 -2.63
CA ALA A 63 0.67 1.79 -2.99
C ALA A 63 -0.41 1.64 -1.89
N TYR A 64 -0.57 0.45 -1.32
CA TYR A 64 -1.43 0.21 -0.17
C TYR A 64 -1.04 1.08 1.03
N GLY A 65 0.24 1.12 1.38
CA GLY A 65 0.75 1.95 2.49
C GLY A 65 0.49 3.43 2.27
N GLN A 66 0.68 3.91 1.03
CA GLN A 66 0.45 5.31 0.66
C GLN A 66 -1.03 5.66 0.84
N ALA A 67 -1.93 4.86 0.27
CA ALA A 67 -3.37 5.06 0.41
C ALA A 67 -3.82 5.05 1.88
N LEU A 68 -3.27 4.14 2.70
CA LEU A 68 -3.56 4.10 4.13
C LEU A 68 -3.11 5.37 4.85
N ALA A 69 -1.91 5.87 4.53
CA ALA A 69 -1.38 7.10 5.09
C ALA A 69 -2.23 8.31 4.70
N GLU A 70 -2.66 8.41 3.44
CA GLU A 70 -3.54 9.47 2.94
C GLU A 70 -4.90 9.46 3.64
N ILE A 71 -5.57 8.30 3.71
CA ILE A 71 -6.85 8.16 4.41
C ILE A 71 -6.72 8.60 5.87
N ARG A 72 -5.62 8.23 6.54
CA ARG A 72 -5.38 8.59 7.94
C ARG A 72 -4.89 10.03 8.15
N ALA A 73 -4.52 10.74 7.10
CA ALA A 73 -4.27 12.19 7.15
C ALA A 73 -5.58 12.99 7.06
N LEU A 74 -6.54 12.54 6.24
CA LEU A 74 -7.83 13.22 6.08
C LEU A 74 -8.67 13.25 7.35
N GLY A 75 -8.65 12.18 8.14
CA GLY A 75 -9.45 12.11 9.37
C GLY A 75 -8.95 13.00 10.52
N GLY A 76 -7.95 13.86 10.30
CA GLY A 76 -7.32 14.76 11.27
C GLY A 76 -8.00 16.13 11.43
N ALA A 77 -9.11 16.40 10.73
CA ALA A 77 -9.99 17.51 11.07
C ALA A 77 -11.02 17.05 12.10
N ALA A 78 -10.65 17.12 13.38
CA ALA A 78 -11.57 17.08 14.52
C ALA A 78 -11.01 18.00 15.61
#